data_AF-A0A3L6L9H5-F1
#
_entry.id   AF-A0A3L6L9H5-F1
#
_cell.length_a   1.000
_cell.length_b   1.000
_cell.length_c   1.000
_cell.angle_alpha   90.00
_cell.angle_beta   90.00
_cell.angle_gamma   90.00
#
_symmetry.space_group_name_H-M   'P 1'
#
loop_
_entity.id
_entity.type
_entity.pdbx_description
1 polymer ?
#
loop_
_entity_poly.entity_id
_entity_poly.type
_entity_poly.pdbx_seq_one_letter_code
_entity_poly.pdbx_strand_id
1 'polypeptide(L)'
;MWSKVFTPLLTHRLTPAEKFPQLQLRVGQQRRVTCGRQLSIPLSSFDSHSLDFARREIEPGSVVELRDADHRKLLALAFYEPALLRVDIFHHTPKVVTDLPRISEDFFVNRVKEAWGRRQSVFRHVRTGSTNAYRVVNGYADGVPSLYVDLFSSSFARVVATSAGAERIVPAVTELLRQHGVEEVLLDTPHLKDHEKLTLITPTITLPETYMENGASNMWLPRDEYPTTSSNRWLINTAHRRIRAVLRDLCHGKRVLCVNDRGGAAALQAVMTAKSVVFAESDESLLNRVRENLVANHASAVFNTCETTNSPIEELSMRQQDVVFLEHRFDTLSSPEQWQNLLKVMLFRGVCGKGSIVVVAQEVALLGMHDYVASGGGVAASVVRATRSEMFNVFNRVTAEHGLRARLLRFFGPSIDYPTLPAVEAGSYSYAFLLELAS
;
A
#
# COMPACT_ATOMS: atom_id res chain seq x y z
N MET A 1 -5.95 -22.57 -16.86
CA MET A 1 -4.77 -21.71 -17.09
C MET A 1 -5.16 -20.35 -17.65
N TRP A 2 -6.21 -20.21 -18.46
CA TRP A 2 -6.58 -18.89 -18.96
C TRP A 2 -8.08 -18.66 -18.85
N SER A 3 -8.48 -18.10 -17.71
CA SER A 3 -9.72 -17.34 -17.66
C SER A 3 -9.69 -16.30 -18.79
N LYS A 4 -10.85 -16.02 -19.41
CA LYS A 4 -10.94 -15.08 -20.55
C LYS A 4 -10.28 -13.73 -20.23
N VAL A 5 -10.26 -13.33 -18.96
CA VAL A 5 -9.59 -12.14 -18.43
C VAL A 5 -8.09 -12.08 -18.73
N PHE A 6 -7.35 -13.20 -18.70
CA PHE A 6 -5.91 -13.16 -18.97
C PHE A 6 -5.55 -13.19 -20.45
N THR A 7 -6.46 -13.60 -21.34
CA THR A 7 -6.22 -13.65 -22.79
C THR A 7 -5.45 -12.45 -23.36
N PRO A 8 -5.83 -11.18 -23.08
CA PRO A 8 -5.08 -10.02 -23.59
C PRO A 8 -3.67 -9.87 -23.01
N LEU A 9 -3.41 -10.37 -21.79
CA LEU A 9 -2.07 -10.31 -21.18
C LEU A 9 -1.16 -11.41 -21.71
N LEU A 10 -1.73 -12.54 -22.14
CA LEU A 10 -0.97 -13.69 -22.62
C LEU A 10 -0.30 -13.45 -23.97
N THR A 11 -0.89 -12.61 -24.82
CA THR A 11 -0.33 -12.25 -26.13
C THR A 11 0.94 -11.43 -26.02
N HIS A 12 1.15 -10.77 -24.88
CA HIS A 12 2.29 -9.87 -24.65
C HIS A 12 3.19 -10.34 -23.50
N ARG A 13 3.20 -11.63 -23.19
CA ARG A 13 4.11 -12.19 -22.16
C ARG A 13 5.57 -11.96 -22.51
N LEU A 14 6.39 -11.93 -21.47
CA LEU A 14 7.83 -11.75 -21.60
C LEU A 14 8.47 -12.98 -22.26
N THR A 15 9.05 -12.78 -23.44
CA THR A 15 9.83 -13.82 -24.12
C THR A 15 11.25 -13.85 -23.54
N PRO A 16 11.81 -15.05 -23.23
CA PRO A 16 13.16 -15.14 -22.69
C PRO A 16 14.21 -14.59 -23.67
N ALA A 17 14.97 -13.58 -23.28
CA ALA A 17 16.01 -12.97 -24.11
C ALA A 17 17.20 -12.43 -23.29
N GLU A 18 18.32 -12.18 -23.96
CA GLU A 18 19.57 -11.62 -23.37
C GLU A 18 19.98 -10.27 -23.99
N LYS A 19 19.46 -9.95 -25.18
CA LYS A 19 19.71 -8.70 -25.90
C LYS A 19 18.41 -8.00 -26.17
N PHE A 20 18.40 -6.69 -25.99
CA PHE A 20 17.19 -5.88 -26.11
C PHE A 20 17.44 -4.62 -26.96
N PRO A 21 16.37 -4.00 -27.49
CA PRO A 21 16.49 -2.69 -28.16
C PRO A 21 17.21 -1.67 -27.26
N GLN A 22 18.01 -0.81 -27.87
CA GLN A 22 18.89 0.12 -27.15
C GLN A 22 18.31 1.54 -27.11
N LEU A 23 18.32 2.15 -25.93
CA LEU A 23 18.03 3.57 -25.73
C LEU A 23 19.28 4.29 -25.21
N GLN A 24 19.65 5.39 -25.85
CA GLN A 24 20.82 6.17 -25.47
C GLN A 24 20.44 7.33 -24.55
N LEU A 25 21.12 7.43 -23.41
CA LEU A 25 20.99 8.59 -22.54
C LEU A 25 21.74 9.79 -23.12
N ARG A 26 21.18 10.99 -22.95
CA ARG A 26 21.89 12.24 -23.26
C ARG A 26 23.16 12.37 -22.43
N VAL A 27 24.13 13.13 -22.95
CA VAL A 27 25.36 13.49 -22.22
C VAL A 27 25.00 14.09 -20.86
N GLY A 28 25.71 13.66 -19.81
CA GLY A 28 25.49 14.07 -18.42
C GLY A 28 24.38 13.34 -17.67
N GLN A 29 23.41 12.71 -18.37
CA GLN A 29 22.31 11.99 -17.71
C GLN A 29 22.71 10.61 -17.17
N GLN A 30 23.83 10.06 -17.64
CA GLN A 30 24.40 8.77 -17.23
C GLN A 30 24.66 8.70 -15.71
N ARG A 31 24.97 9.83 -15.08
CA ARG A 31 25.18 9.92 -13.62
C ARG A 31 23.93 9.65 -12.80
N ARG A 32 22.73 9.87 -13.36
CA ARG A 32 21.45 9.52 -12.71
C ARG A 32 21.29 8.01 -12.56
N VAL A 33 21.67 7.26 -13.59
CA VAL A 33 21.66 5.78 -13.59
C VAL A 33 22.75 5.21 -12.68
N THR A 34 23.97 5.74 -12.78
CA THR A 34 25.15 5.14 -12.15
C THR A 34 25.35 5.58 -10.70
N CYS A 35 25.50 6.87 -10.44
CA CYS A 35 25.73 7.40 -9.09
C CYS A 35 24.41 7.57 -8.33
N GLY A 36 23.40 8.13 -9.00
CA GLY A 36 22.08 8.36 -8.39
C GLY A 36 21.31 7.07 -8.15
N ARG A 37 21.64 6.00 -8.88
CA ARG A 37 20.90 4.72 -8.91
C ARG A 37 19.39 4.95 -8.93
N GLN A 38 18.96 5.98 -9.67
CA GLN A 38 17.55 6.29 -9.83
C GLN A 38 16.91 5.14 -10.57
N LEU A 39 15.81 4.62 -10.03
CA LEU A 39 15.16 3.44 -10.57
C LEU A 39 14.08 3.78 -11.61
N SER A 40 13.58 5.01 -11.64
CA SER A 40 12.73 5.50 -12.73
C SER A 40 13.36 6.74 -13.34
N ILE A 41 13.45 6.80 -14.67
CA ILE A 41 14.13 7.87 -15.40
C ILE A 41 13.17 8.43 -16.45
N PRO A 42 12.92 9.75 -16.48
CA PRO A 42 11.99 10.33 -17.44
C PRO A 42 12.56 10.24 -18.85
N LEU A 43 11.67 10.04 -19.83
CA LEU A 43 12.04 9.92 -21.24
C LEU A 43 12.82 11.14 -21.76
N SER A 44 12.62 12.32 -21.17
CA SER A 44 13.38 13.53 -21.49
C SER A 44 14.90 13.43 -21.25
N SER A 45 15.35 12.40 -20.51
CA SER A 45 16.78 12.12 -20.29
C SER A 45 17.46 11.40 -21.46
N PHE A 46 16.71 10.97 -22.47
CA PHE A 46 17.19 10.18 -23.60
C PHE A 46 17.36 11.00 -24.87
N ASP A 47 18.24 10.53 -25.76
CA ASP A 47 18.49 11.13 -27.06
C ASP A 47 17.20 11.14 -27.93
N SER A 48 16.96 12.21 -28.66
CA SER A 48 15.71 12.38 -29.44
C SER A 48 15.55 11.33 -30.53
N HIS A 49 16.62 10.98 -31.25
CA HIS A 49 16.54 9.96 -32.30
C HIS A 49 16.27 8.58 -31.71
N SER A 50 16.85 8.27 -30.55
CA SER A 50 16.57 7.03 -29.83
C SER A 50 15.11 6.90 -29.40
N LEU A 51 14.51 8.00 -28.94
CA LEU A 51 13.10 8.05 -28.54
C LEU A 51 12.15 7.96 -29.73
N ASP A 52 12.48 8.62 -30.84
CA ASP A 52 11.68 8.56 -32.06
C ASP A 52 11.67 7.15 -32.65
N PHE A 53 12.82 6.45 -32.62
CA PHE A 53 12.90 5.04 -32.96
C PHE A 53 12.06 4.19 -31.99
N ALA A 54 12.22 4.39 -30.68
CA ALA A 54 11.48 3.63 -29.67
C ALA A 54 9.96 3.73 -29.83
N ARG A 55 9.46 4.94 -30.11
CA ARG A 55 8.02 5.18 -30.35
C ARG A 55 7.47 4.46 -31.57
N ARG A 56 8.30 4.13 -32.55
CA ARG A 56 7.88 3.46 -33.79
C ARG A 56 8.01 1.94 -33.68
N GLU A 57 9.05 1.47 -33.00
CA GLU A 57 9.49 0.07 -33.10
C GLU A 57 9.42 -0.70 -31.77
N ILE A 58 9.30 -0.03 -30.62
CA ILE A 58 9.33 -0.66 -29.29
C ILE A 58 7.95 -0.55 -28.63
N GLU A 59 7.33 -1.71 -28.44
CA GLU A 59 6.04 -1.80 -27.75
C GLU A 59 6.13 -1.34 -26.28
N PRO A 60 5.12 -0.64 -25.75
CA PRO A 60 5.03 -0.29 -24.33
C PRO A 60 5.22 -1.50 -23.39
N GLY A 61 5.94 -1.31 -22.29
CA GLY A 61 6.27 -2.37 -21.34
C GLY A 61 7.35 -3.35 -21.82
N SER A 62 7.99 -3.09 -22.96
CA SER A 62 9.13 -3.91 -23.43
C SER A 62 10.41 -3.63 -22.67
N VAL A 63 11.21 -4.68 -22.51
CA VAL A 63 12.54 -4.57 -21.91
C VAL A 63 13.48 -3.91 -22.92
N VAL A 64 14.26 -2.96 -22.45
CA VAL A 64 15.24 -2.20 -23.23
C VAL A 64 16.58 -2.12 -22.50
N GLU A 65 17.65 -1.99 -23.29
CA GLU A 65 19.00 -1.71 -22.82
C GLU A 65 19.21 -0.19 -22.73
N LEU A 66 19.58 0.31 -21.55
CA LEU A 66 19.96 1.69 -21.36
C LEU A 66 21.48 1.83 -21.54
N ARG A 67 21.91 2.63 -22.51
CA ARG A 67 23.33 2.84 -22.83
C ARG A 67 23.73 4.30 -22.72
N ASP A 68 25.00 4.55 -22.41
CA ASP A 68 25.55 5.90 -22.55
C ASP A 68 25.70 6.30 -24.03
N ALA A 69 25.56 7.60 -24.31
CA ALA A 69 25.76 8.13 -25.67
C ALA A 69 27.24 8.12 -26.08
N ASP A 70 28.17 8.31 -25.13
CA ASP A 70 29.58 8.55 -25.43
C ASP A 70 30.35 7.26 -25.73
N HIS A 71 30.22 6.24 -24.88
CA HIS A 71 31.01 5.00 -24.93
C HIS A 71 30.18 3.79 -25.39
N ARG A 72 28.89 4.00 -25.69
CA ARG A 72 27.90 2.96 -26.01
C ARG A 72 27.84 1.85 -24.96
N LYS A 73 28.23 2.13 -23.72
CA LYS A 73 28.31 1.14 -22.64
C LYS A 73 26.93 0.82 -22.10
N LEU A 74 26.65 -0.46 -21.85
CA LEU A 74 25.45 -0.90 -21.15
C LEU A 74 25.48 -0.46 -19.68
N LEU A 75 24.47 0.30 -19.27
CA LEU A 75 24.33 0.82 -17.90
C LEU A 75 23.31 0.02 -17.10
N ALA A 76 22.16 -0.30 -17.71
CA ALA A 76 21.06 -0.96 -17.05
C ALA A 76 20.09 -1.61 -18.04
N LEU A 77 19.24 -2.51 -17.54
CA LEU A 77 18.04 -3.00 -18.20
C LEU A 77 16.80 -2.41 -17.52
N ALA A 78 15.83 -2.00 -18.33
CA ALA A 78 14.64 -1.30 -17.86
C ALA A 78 13.40 -1.68 -18.68
N PHE A 79 12.22 -1.45 -18.11
CA PHE A 79 10.97 -1.41 -18.87
C PHE A 79 10.78 -0.03 -19.50
N TYR A 80 10.40 0.01 -20.78
CA TYR A 80 10.06 1.23 -21.50
C TYR A 80 8.57 1.54 -21.39
N GLU A 81 8.21 2.68 -20.78
CA GLU A 81 6.82 3.02 -20.44
C GLU A 81 6.43 4.38 -21.05
N PRO A 82 6.11 4.43 -22.37
CA PRO A 82 5.78 5.69 -23.04
C PRO A 82 4.51 6.35 -22.51
N ALA A 83 3.51 5.55 -22.10
CA ALA A 83 2.26 6.05 -21.53
C ALA A 83 2.48 6.79 -20.19
N LEU A 84 3.52 6.41 -19.45
CA LEU A 84 3.90 6.99 -18.15
C LEU A 84 5.13 7.90 -18.26
N LEU A 85 5.59 8.17 -19.48
CA LEU A 85 6.70 9.05 -19.84
C LEU A 85 8.04 8.74 -19.14
N ARG A 86 8.31 7.47 -18.84
CA ARG A 86 9.52 7.05 -18.11
C ARG A 86 10.06 5.70 -18.57
N VAL A 87 11.24 5.34 -18.05
CA VAL A 87 11.75 3.97 -18.05
C VAL A 87 12.04 3.51 -16.63
N ASP A 88 11.80 2.24 -16.35
CA ASP A 88 11.85 1.66 -15.02
C ASP A 88 12.94 0.60 -14.93
N ILE A 89 14.06 0.96 -14.31
CA ILE A 89 15.24 0.10 -14.16
C ILE A 89 14.95 -1.00 -13.14
N PHE A 90 15.16 -2.24 -13.57
CA PHE A 90 15.11 -3.42 -12.70
C PHE A 90 16.47 -4.10 -12.54
N HIS A 91 17.44 -3.84 -13.42
CA HIS A 91 18.76 -4.45 -13.32
C HIS A 91 19.87 -3.45 -13.69
N HIS A 92 20.76 -3.15 -12.76
CA HIS A 92 21.97 -2.39 -13.03
C HIS A 92 23.10 -3.31 -13.47
N THR A 93 23.77 -2.95 -14.55
CA THR A 93 24.88 -3.74 -15.08
C THR A 93 26.16 -3.46 -14.27
N PRO A 94 26.94 -4.48 -13.87
CA PRO A 94 28.22 -4.28 -13.19
C PRO A 94 29.23 -3.54 -14.07
N LYS A 95 30.29 -3.00 -13.47
CA LYS A 95 31.31 -2.20 -14.19
C LYS A 95 31.99 -2.99 -15.32
N VAL A 96 32.17 -4.29 -15.13
CA VAL A 96 32.68 -5.25 -16.11
C VAL A 96 31.53 -6.16 -16.51
N VAL A 97 31.18 -6.17 -17.80
CA VAL A 97 30.12 -7.04 -18.34
C VAL A 97 30.77 -8.32 -18.83
N THR A 98 30.77 -9.36 -18.00
CA THR A 98 31.25 -10.70 -18.41
C THR A 98 30.10 -11.57 -18.90
N ASP A 99 28.90 -11.35 -18.38
CA ASP A 99 27.69 -12.09 -18.72
C ASP A 99 26.46 -11.14 -18.70
N LEU A 100 25.49 -11.40 -19.56
CA LEU A 100 24.22 -10.66 -19.58
C LEU A 100 23.15 -11.50 -18.90
N PRO A 101 22.35 -10.94 -17.98
CA PRO A 101 21.31 -11.70 -17.33
C PRO A 101 20.26 -12.15 -18.36
N ARG A 102 19.88 -13.42 -18.32
CA ARG A 102 18.73 -13.93 -19.08
C ARG A 102 17.45 -13.36 -18.47
N ILE A 103 16.81 -12.41 -19.16
CA ILE A 103 15.53 -11.86 -18.71
C ILE A 103 14.40 -12.71 -19.28
N SER A 104 13.52 -13.15 -18.39
CA SER A 104 12.39 -14.03 -18.67
C SER A 104 11.34 -13.83 -17.58
N GLU A 105 10.17 -14.46 -17.72
CA GLU A 105 9.19 -14.50 -16.64
C GLU A 105 9.76 -15.18 -15.39
N ASP A 106 10.49 -16.29 -15.55
CA ASP A 106 11.12 -17.01 -14.45
C ASP A 106 12.11 -16.13 -13.67
N PHE A 107 12.83 -15.24 -14.36
CA PHE A 107 13.69 -14.25 -13.71
C PHE A 107 12.91 -13.38 -12.73
N PHE A 108 11.74 -12.86 -13.12
CA PHE A 108 10.92 -12.03 -12.25
C PHE A 108 10.18 -12.86 -11.19
N VAL A 109 9.69 -14.05 -11.53
CA VAL A 109 9.07 -14.99 -10.58
C VAL A 109 10.05 -15.36 -9.47
N ASN A 110 11.33 -15.56 -9.78
CA ASN A 110 12.37 -15.82 -8.77
C ASN A 110 12.57 -14.62 -7.83
N ARG A 111 12.57 -13.38 -8.35
CA ARG A 111 12.60 -12.17 -7.49
C ARG A 111 11.38 -12.07 -6.58
N VAL A 112 10.19 -12.41 -7.10
CA VAL A 112 8.97 -12.48 -6.28
C VAL A 112 9.11 -13.52 -5.18
N LYS A 113 9.62 -14.73 -5.49
CA LYS A 113 9.87 -15.78 -4.49
C LYS A 113 10.88 -15.34 -3.42
N GLU A 114 11.96 -14.67 -3.80
CA GLU A 114 12.96 -14.12 -2.87
C GLU A 114 12.36 -13.04 -1.95
N ALA A 115 11.59 -12.10 -2.52
CA ALA A 115 10.90 -11.07 -1.76
C ALA A 115 9.87 -11.66 -0.79
N TRP A 116 9.10 -12.64 -1.26
CA TRP A 116 8.13 -13.33 -0.44
C TRP A 116 8.78 -14.14 0.68
N GLY A 117 9.83 -14.93 0.40
CA GLY A 117 10.51 -15.77 1.38
C GLY A 117 11.10 -14.99 2.55
N ARG A 118 11.69 -13.81 2.28
CA ARG A 118 12.20 -12.90 3.32
C ARG A 118 11.12 -12.48 4.32
N ARG A 119 9.92 -12.18 3.83
CA ARG A 119 8.81 -11.73 4.69
C ARG A 119 8.12 -12.90 5.35
N GLN A 120 7.83 -13.95 4.58
CA GLN A 120 7.20 -15.16 5.07
C GLN A 120 7.96 -15.76 6.25
N SER A 121 9.30 -15.83 6.20
CA SER A 121 10.11 -16.29 7.33
C SER A 121 9.94 -15.40 8.57
N VAL A 122 9.97 -14.08 8.43
CA VAL A 122 9.77 -13.16 9.57
C VAL A 122 8.36 -13.27 10.15
N PHE A 123 7.32 -13.28 9.31
CA PHE A 123 5.93 -13.36 9.80
C PHE A 123 5.56 -14.73 10.35
N ARG A 124 6.09 -15.83 9.81
CA ARG A 124 5.84 -17.16 10.35
C ARG A 124 6.58 -17.41 11.66
N HIS A 125 7.87 -17.07 11.72
CA HIS A 125 8.70 -17.40 12.88
C HIS A 125 8.57 -16.41 14.04
N VAL A 126 8.56 -15.09 13.77
CA VAL A 126 8.53 -14.07 14.83
C VAL A 126 7.13 -13.86 15.41
N ARG A 127 6.09 -14.13 14.62
CA ARG A 127 4.68 -13.88 15.03
C ARG A 127 3.91 -15.16 15.35
N THR A 128 4.57 -16.33 15.38
CA THR A 128 3.95 -17.62 15.73
C THR A 128 2.58 -17.85 15.07
N GLY A 129 2.42 -17.47 13.80
CA GLY A 129 1.16 -17.62 13.06
C GLY A 129 0.06 -16.58 13.35
N SER A 130 0.31 -15.52 14.12
CA SER A 130 -0.71 -14.51 14.46
C SER A 130 -1.03 -13.52 13.33
N THR A 131 -0.33 -13.57 12.20
CA THR A 131 -0.52 -12.67 11.07
C THR A 131 -0.28 -13.43 9.77
N ASN A 132 -1.28 -13.46 8.89
CA ASN A 132 -1.16 -13.97 7.51
C ASN A 132 -1.34 -12.86 6.45
N ALA A 133 -1.75 -11.65 6.86
CA ALA A 133 -1.86 -10.50 5.98
C ALA A 133 -0.54 -9.69 5.92
N TYR A 134 0.10 -9.65 4.76
CA TYR A 134 1.31 -8.86 4.49
C TYR A 134 1.56 -8.67 2.98
N ARG A 135 2.28 -7.60 2.65
CA ARG A 135 2.78 -7.35 1.29
C ARG A 135 3.93 -8.28 0.95
N VAL A 136 3.80 -9.05 -0.14
CA VAL A 136 4.84 -10.00 -0.61
C VAL A 136 5.80 -9.38 -1.63
N VAL A 137 5.38 -8.33 -2.35
CA VAL A 137 6.21 -7.54 -3.27
C VAL A 137 5.81 -6.06 -3.18
N ASN A 138 6.79 -5.16 -3.08
CA ASN A 138 6.63 -3.71 -2.97
C ASN A 138 7.41 -2.97 -4.08
N GLY A 139 7.04 -3.23 -5.34
CA GLY A 139 7.59 -2.56 -6.51
C GLY A 139 9.11 -2.68 -6.63
N TYR A 140 9.74 -1.57 -7.01
CA TYR A 140 11.19 -1.45 -7.20
C TYR A 140 12.04 -1.95 -6.04
N ALA A 141 11.56 -1.75 -4.80
CA ALA A 141 12.32 -2.11 -3.61
C ALA A 141 12.53 -3.63 -3.49
N ASP A 142 11.73 -4.43 -4.20
CA ASP A 142 11.87 -5.89 -4.31
C ASP A 142 12.34 -6.38 -5.68
N GLY A 143 12.75 -5.47 -6.57
CA GLY A 143 13.30 -5.81 -7.86
C GLY A 143 12.27 -6.12 -8.95
N VAL A 144 10.98 -5.87 -8.73
CA VAL A 144 9.97 -5.91 -9.79
C VAL A 144 9.25 -4.56 -9.83
N PRO A 145 9.75 -3.58 -10.64
CA PRO A 145 9.15 -2.26 -10.78
C PRO A 145 7.63 -2.32 -10.96
N SER A 146 6.91 -1.39 -10.33
CA SER A 146 5.48 -1.17 -10.56
C SER A 146 4.58 -2.39 -10.31
N LEU A 147 5.07 -3.43 -9.62
CA LEU A 147 4.28 -4.58 -9.20
C LEU A 147 4.15 -4.59 -7.68
N TYR A 148 2.92 -4.69 -7.19
CA TYR A 148 2.58 -4.79 -5.78
C TYR A 148 1.70 -6.00 -5.56
N VAL A 149 2.02 -6.80 -4.56
CA VAL A 149 1.24 -8.00 -4.24
C VAL A 149 1.01 -8.04 -2.75
N ASP A 150 -0.26 -7.98 -2.34
CA ASP A 150 -0.70 -8.09 -0.96
C ASP A 150 -1.34 -9.46 -0.77
N LEU A 151 -0.76 -10.30 0.09
CA LEU A 151 -1.34 -11.57 0.48
C LEU A 151 -2.09 -11.37 1.79
N PHE A 152 -3.41 -11.57 1.79
CA PHE A 152 -4.23 -11.40 2.99
C PHE A 152 -4.33 -12.72 3.77
N SER A 153 -4.53 -13.84 3.08
CA SER A 153 -4.51 -15.18 3.68
C SER A 153 -3.85 -16.18 2.74
N SER A 154 -3.86 -17.47 3.09
CA SER A 154 -3.50 -18.52 2.14
C SER A 154 -4.41 -18.59 0.91
N SER A 155 -5.63 -18.04 1.01
CA SER A 155 -6.68 -18.12 -0.01
C SER A 155 -6.92 -16.80 -0.75
N PHE A 156 -6.52 -15.65 -0.18
CA PHE A 156 -6.88 -14.34 -0.72
C PHE A 156 -5.66 -13.44 -0.96
N ALA A 157 -5.58 -12.86 -2.15
CA ALA A 157 -4.55 -11.91 -2.52
C ALA A 157 -5.08 -10.72 -3.34
N ARG A 158 -4.30 -9.66 -3.40
CA ARG A 158 -4.46 -8.57 -4.37
C ARG A 158 -3.15 -8.40 -5.14
N VAL A 159 -3.24 -8.26 -6.46
CA VAL A 159 -2.12 -7.98 -7.35
C VAL A 159 -2.42 -6.68 -8.10
N VAL A 160 -1.55 -5.68 -7.90
CA VAL A 160 -1.65 -4.38 -8.57
C VAL A 160 -0.40 -4.19 -9.44
N ALA A 161 -0.60 -3.98 -10.73
CA ALA A 161 0.42 -3.53 -11.66
C ALA A 161 0.13 -2.08 -12.07
N THR A 162 1.08 -1.18 -11.83
CA THR A 162 0.94 0.25 -12.16
C THR A 162 1.59 0.63 -13.50
N SER A 163 2.14 -0.35 -14.24
CA SER A 163 2.77 -0.17 -15.55
C SER A 163 2.55 -1.37 -16.47
N ALA A 164 2.78 -1.20 -17.77
CA ALA A 164 2.63 -2.27 -18.75
C ALA A 164 3.70 -3.36 -18.57
N GLY A 165 4.92 -2.99 -18.18
CA GLY A 165 6.03 -3.91 -17.90
C GLY A 165 5.73 -4.83 -16.72
N ALA A 166 5.10 -4.31 -15.65
CA ALA A 166 4.62 -5.12 -14.53
C ALA A 166 3.42 -6.00 -14.93
N GLU A 167 2.50 -5.46 -15.71
CA GLU A 167 1.30 -6.17 -16.18
C GLU A 167 1.64 -7.45 -16.95
N ARG A 168 2.72 -7.44 -17.74
CA ARG A 168 3.23 -8.63 -18.44
C ARG A 168 3.64 -9.78 -17.52
N ILE A 169 3.94 -9.48 -16.25
CA ILE A 169 4.35 -10.46 -15.23
C ILE A 169 3.16 -10.96 -14.40
N VAL A 170 2.04 -10.25 -14.39
CA VAL A 170 0.85 -10.57 -13.59
C VAL A 170 0.35 -12.01 -13.81
N PRO A 171 0.25 -12.55 -15.04
CA PRO A 171 -0.16 -13.94 -15.24
C PRO A 171 0.77 -14.95 -14.56
N ALA A 172 2.09 -14.73 -14.62
CA ALA A 172 3.08 -15.63 -14.01
C ALA A 172 3.02 -15.59 -12.48
N VAL A 173 2.84 -14.40 -11.90
CA VAL A 173 2.67 -14.22 -10.45
C VAL A 173 1.35 -14.82 -9.97
N THR A 174 0.28 -14.65 -10.73
CA THR A 174 -1.02 -15.24 -10.41
C THR A 174 -0.97 -16.77 -10.44
N GLU A 175 -0.26 -17.36 -11.39
CA GLU A 175 -0.04 -18.81 -11.42
C GLU A 175 0.78 -19.28 -10.21
N LEU A 176 1.80 -18.52 -9.79
CA LEU A 176 2.55 -18.79 -8.57
C LEU A 176 1.65 -18.74 -7.32
N LEU A 177 0.74 -17.76 -7.23
CA LEU A 177 -0.23 -17.67 -6.14
C LEU A 177 -1.21 -18.86 -6.15
N ARG A 178 -1.72 -19.25 -7.33
CA ARG A 178 -2.56 -20.44 -7.50
C ARG A 178 -1.85 -21.71 -7.03
N GLN A 179 -0.60 -21.90 -7.41
CA GLN A 179 0.22 -23.04 -6.98
C GLN A 179 0.45 -23.05 -5.47
N HIS A 180 0.43 -21.89 -4.82
CA HIS A 180 0.47 -21.78 -3.36
C HIS A 180 -0.87 -22.06 -2.68
N GLY A 181 -1.96 -22.16 -3.44
CA GLY A 181 -3.31 -22.42 -2.92
C GLY A 181 -4.19 -21.18 -2.80
N VAL A 182 -3.81 -20.04 -3.38
CA VAL A 182 -4.69 -18.86 -3.43
C VAL A 182 -5.91 -19.18 -4.28
N GLU A 183 -7.09 -18.91 -3.71
CA GLU A 183 -8.40 -19.20 -4.27
C GLU A 183 -8.95 -18.00 -5.04
N GLU A 184 -8.72 -16.78 -4.56
CA GLU A 184 -9.23 -15.56 -5.17
C GLU A 184 -8.18 -14.45 -5.19
N VAL A 185 -8.14 -13.71 -6.30
CA VAL A 185 -7.24 -12.57 -6.51
C VAL A 185 -8.03 -11.36 -7.00
N LEU A 186 -7.83 -10.23 -6.33
CA LEU A 186 -8.19 -8.91 -6.86
C LEU A 186 -7.08 -8.41 -7.77
N LEU A 187 -7.41 -8.08 -9.01
CA LEU A 187 -6.50 -7.63 -10.05
C LEU A 187 -6.75 -6.15 -10.34
N ASP A 188 -5.67 -5.41 -10.42
CA ASP A 188 -5.68 -4.03 -10.89
C ASP A 188 -4.49 -3.84 -11.83
N THR A 189 -4.78 -3.69 -13.12
CA THR A 189 -3.76 -3.53 -14.15
C THR A 189 -4.20 -2.50 -15.18
N PRO A 190 -3.28 -1.87 -15.91
CA PRO A 190 -3.62 -0.82 -16.88
C PRO A 190 -4.61 -1.27 -17.95
N HIS A 191 -4.52 -2.55 -18.40
CA HIS A 191 -5.41 -3.10 -19.41
C HIS A 191 -6.72 -3.66 -18.83
N LEU A 192 -6.65 -4.42 -17.73
CA LEU A 192 -7.83 -5.07 -17.12
C LEU A 192 -8.68 -4.10 -16.29
N LYS A 193 -8.12 -2.93 -15.94
CA LYS A 193 -8.69 -1.93 -15.04
C LYS A 193 -8.71 -2.41 -13.59
N ASP A 194 -9.32 -1.61 -12.72
CA ASP A 194 -9.15 -1.63 -11.26
C ASP A 194 -10.23 -2.40 -10.48
N HIS A 195 -11.14 -3.09 -11.17
CA HIS A 195 -12.31 -3.78 -10.59
C HIS A 195 -12.36 -5.27 -10.92
N GLU A 196 -11.26 -5.83 -11.42
CA GLU A 196 -11.23 -7.22 -11.84
C GLU A 196 -11.00 -8.15 -10.65
N LYS A 197 -11.84 -9.17 -10.51
CA LYS A 197 -11.78 -10.16 -9.43
C LYS A 197 -11.85 -11.55 -10.02
N LEU A 198 -10.83 -12.36 -9.73
CA LEU A 198 -10.66 -13.67 -10.34
C LEU A 198 -10.66 -14.77 -9.29
N THR A 199 -11.60 -15.70 -9.41
CA THR A 199 -11.54 -17.00 -8.72
C THR A 199 -10.60 -17.94 -9.46
N LEU A 200 -9.51 -18.32 -8.81
CA LEU A 200 -8.47 -19.22 -9.34
C LEU A 200 -8.75 -20.69 -9.04
N ILE A 201 -9.29 -20.95 -7.84
CA ILE A 201 -9.61 -22.29 -7.35
C ILE A 201 -11.01 -22.20 -6.76
N THR A 202 -11.90 -23.09 -7.20
CA THR A 202 -13.20 -23.25 -6.55
C THR A 202 -13.00 -24.21 -5.38
N PRO A 203 -13.08 -23.73 -4.12
CA PRO A 203 -12.88 -24.61 -2.99
C PRO A 203 -14.01 -25.64 -2.92
N THR A 204 -13.66 -26.89 -2.65
CA THR A 204 -14.63 -27.98 -2.42
C THR A 204 -15.32 -27.86 -1.06
N ILE A 205 -14.73 -27.09 -0.14
CA ILE A 205 -15.24 -26.81 1.21
C ILE A 205 -15.26 -25.30 1.39
N THR A 206 -16.43 -24.74 1.69
CA THR A 206 -16.54 -23.31 2.02
C THR A 206 -15.95 -23.08 3.41
N LEU A 207 -14.73 -22.54 3.46
CA LEU A 207 -14.14 -22.03 4.70
C LEU A 207 -14.59 -20.58 4.94
N PRO A 208 -14.52 -20.09 6.21
CA PRO A 208 -14.79 -18.69 6.49
C PRO A 208 -13.83 -17.81 5.70
N GLU A 209 -14.38 -16.91 4.88
CA GLU A 209 -13.60 -15.97 4.07
C GLU A 209 -12.99 -14.91 4.99
N THR A 210 -11.88 -15.27 5.63
CA THR A 210 -11.25 -14.47 6.68
C THR A 210 -9.73 -14.44 6.53
N TYR A 211 -9.12 -13.42 7.10
CA TYR A 211 -7.68 -13.27 7.23
C TYR A 211 -7.33 -12.69 8.59
N MET A 212 -6.13 -12.99 9.10
CA MET A 212 -5.70 -12.68 10.45
C MET A 212 -4.56 -11.66 10.46
N GLU A 213 -4.70 -10.65 11.30
CA GLU A 213 -3.67 -9.67 11.57
C GLU A 213 -3.48 -9.44 13.07
N ASN A 214 -2.26 -9.68 13.58
CA ASN A 214 -1.90 -9.50 15.00
C ASN A 214 -2.85 -10.24 15.97
N GLY A 215 -3.35 -11.41 15.58
CA GLY A 215 -4.28 -12.23 16.36
C GLY A 215 -5.75 -11.81 16.28
N ALA A 216 -6.11 -10.81 15.45
CA ALA A 216 -7.50 -10.48 15.15
C ALA A 216 -7.90 -11.02 13.77
N SER A 217 -9.05 -11.69 13.68
CA SER A 217 -9.61 -12.15 12.41
C SER A 217 -10.38 -11.02 11.75
N ASN A 218 -10.24 -10.87 10.45
CA ASN A 218 -10.94 -9.89 9.63
C ASN A 218 -11.65 -10.63 8.52
N MET A 219 -12.86 -10.20 8.19
CA MET A 219 -13.60 -10.76 7.08
C MET A 219 -13.03 -10.26 5.75
N TRP A 220 -12.95 -11.16 4.77
CA TRP A 220 -12.63 -10.85 3.40
C TRP A 220 -13.76 -10.03 2.75
N LEU A 221 -13.50 -9.59 1.52
CA LEU A 221 -14.44 -8.84 0.71
C LEU A 221 -15.71 -9.67 0.44
N PRO A 222 -16.92 -9.09 0.56
CA PRO A 222 -18.15 -9.78 0.17
C PRO A 222 -18.07 -10.27 -1.29
N ARG A 223 -18.73 -11.39 -1.60
CA ARG A 223 -18.64 -12.04 -2.91
C ARG A 223 -19.07 -11.12 -4.05
N ASP A 224 -20.13 -10.35 -3.85
CA ASP A 224 -20.73 -9.48 -4.86
C ASP A 224 -20.12 -8.07 -4.92
N GLU A 225 -19.12 -7.79 -4.07
CA GLU A 225 -18.40 -6.52 -4.07
C GLU A 225 -17.17 -6.58 -4.98
N TYR A 226 -16.98 -5.51 -5.76
CA TYR A 226 -15.88 -5.31 -6.71
C TYR A 226 -15.30 -3.90 -6.57
N PRO A 227 -14.76 -3.53 -5.39
CA PRO A 227 -14.29 -2.18 -5.15
C PRO A 227 -13.02 -1.92 -5.94
N THR A 228 -12.89 -0.71 -6.49
CA THR A 228 -11.65 -0.29 -7.13
C THR A 228 -10.53 -0.15 -6.11
N THR A 229 -9.27 -0.37 -6.49
CA THR A 229 -8.13 -0.22 -5.56
C THR A 229 -8.11 1.14 -4.85
N SER A 230 -8.50 2.22 -5.54
CA SER A 230 -8.56 3.59 -5.00
C SER A 230 -9.71 3.84 -4.02
N SER A 231 -10.85 3.18 -4.21
CA SER A 231 -12.03 3.32 -3.36
C SER A 231 -12.19 2.19 -2.32
N ASN A 232 -11.32 1.17 -2.38
CA ASN A 232 -11.44 -0.01 -1.52
C ASN A 232 -11.13 0.32 -0.05
N ARG A 233 -12.21 0.43 0.73
CA ARG A 233 -12.20 0.60 2.18
C ARG A 233 -12.65 -0.67 2.93
N TRP A 234 -13.03 -1.72 2.20
CA TRP A 234 -13.43 -3.01 2.74
C TRP A 234 -12.24 -3.77 3.33
N LEU A 235 -11.09 -3.70 2.65
CA LEU A 235 -9.86 -4.39 3.05
C LEU A 235 -8.96 -3.46 3.87
N ILE A 236 -8.28 -4.05 4.87
CA ILE A 236 -7.33 -3.33 5.69
C ILE A 236 -6.06 -3.01 4.90
N ASN A 237 -5.39 -1.90 5.22
CA ASN A 237 -4.03 -1.68 4.75
C ASN A 237 -3.02 -2.39 5.68
N THR A 238 -2.22 -3.30 5.14
CA THR A 238 -1.23 -4.07 5.92
C THR A 238 -0.07 -3.21 6.43
N ALA A 239 0.15 -2.00 5.89
CA ALA A 239 1.15 -1.05 6.37
C ALA A 239 0.94 -0.64 7.83
N HIS A 240 -0.32 -0.53 8.26
CA HIS A 240 -0.69 -0.03 9.59
C HIS A 240 -0.74 -1.13 10.66
N ARG A 241 -0.41 -2.37 10.28
CA ARG A 241 -0.36 -3.53 11.19
C ARG A 241 0.51 -3.30 12.41
N ARG A 242 1.69 -2.68 12.25
CA ARG A 242 2.62 -2.45 13.38
C ARG A 242 2.09 -1.40 14.35
N ILE A 243 1.41 -0.35 13.87
CA ILE A 243 0.82 0.64 14.76
C ILE A 243 -0.40 0.05 15.49
N ARG A 244 -1.24 -0.75 14.82
CA ARG A 244 -2.38 -1.44 15.46
C ARG A 244 -1.95 -2.39 16.58
N ALA A 245 -0.81 -3.08 16.41
CA ALA A 245 -0.24 -3.90 17.48
C ALA A 245 0.10 -3.08 18.73
N VAL A 246 0.65 -1.87 18.55
CA VAL A 246 0.98 -0.96 19.66
C VAL A 246 -0.25 -0.27 20.22
N LEU A 247 -1.25 0.01 19.37
CA LEU A 247 -2.52 0.59 19.79
C LEU A 247 -3.16 -0.26 20.88
N ARG A 248 -3.20 -1.59 20.70
CA ARG A 248 -3.68 -2.54 21.73
C ARG A 248 -3.02 -2.29 23.09
N ASP A 249 -1.69 -2.18 23.13
CA ASP A 249 -0.96 -1.92 24.38
C ASP A 249 -1.30 -0.54 24.97
N LEU A 250 -1.45 0.49 24.12
CA LEU A 250 -1.78 1.85 24.54
C LEU A 250 -3.21 2.00 25.08
N CYS A 251 -4.11 1.13 24.64
CA CYS A 251 -5.54 1.12 24.94
C CYS A 251 -5.92 0.45 26.27
N HIS A 252 -4.98 -0.22 26.94
CA HIS A 252 -5.28 -1.00 28.15
C HIS A 252 -6.04 -0.21 29.23
N GLY A 253 -7.25 -0.65 29.55
CA GLY A 253 -8.15 -0.05 30.56
C GLY A 253 -8.70 1.33 30.20
N LYS A 254 -8.52 1.78 28.95
CA LYS A 254 -8.86 3.14 28.49
C LYS A 254 -10.07 3.18 27.57
N ARG A 255 -10.59 4.38 27.34
CA ARG A 255 -11.65 4.68 26.36
C ARG A 255 -11.02 5.07 25.03
N VAL A 256 -11.44 4.39 23.98
CA VAL A 256 -10.79 4.43 22.67
C VAL A 256 -11.81 4.84 21.62
N LEU A 257 -11.43 5.75 20.74
CA LEU A 257 -12.20 6.08 19.54
C LEU A 257 -11.40 5.68 18.30
N CYS A 258 -12.00 4.91 17.41
CA CYS A 258 -11.46 4.48 16.13
C CYS A 258 -12.28 5.13 15.00
N VAL A 259 -11.61 5.88 14.14
CA VAL A 259 -12.23 6.69 13.09
C VAL A 259 -11.63 6.32 11.74
N ASN A 260 -12.49 6.14 10.74
CA ASN A 260 -12.13 5.70 9.38
C ASN A 260 -11.36 4.36 9.36
N ASP A 261 -11.51 3.55 10.41
CA ASP A 261 -10.77 2.32 10.62
C ASP A 261 -11.28 1.23 9.66
N ARG A 262 -10.48 0.95 8.62
CA ARG A 262 -10.86 0.00 7.57
C ARG A 262 -10.99 -1.40 8.18
N GLY A 263 -12.07 -2.09 7.84
CA GLY A 263 -12.36 -3.44 8.35
C GLY A 263 -12.56 -3.55 9.87
N GLY A 264 -12.53 -2.44 10.62
CA GLY A 264 -12.58 -2.47 12.09
C GLY A 264 -11.31 -3.02 12.73
N ALA A 265 -10.17 -2.95 12.02
CA ALA A 265 -8.93 -3.60 12.47
C ALA A 265 -8.38 -2.99 13.76
N ALA A 266 -8.43 -1.67 13.91
CA ALA A 266 -8.02 -1.00 15.15
C ALA A 266 -9.03 -1.26 16.28
N ALA A 267 -10.33 -1.27 15.99
CA ALA A 267 -11.38 -1.61 16.95
C ALA A 267 -11.21 -3.04 17.48
N LEU A 268 -10.99 -4.04 16.62
CA LEU A 268 -10.71 -5.42 17.01
C LEU A 268 -9.48 -5.55 17.90
N GLN A 269 -8.45 -4.73 17.68
CA GLN A 269 -7.28 -4.69 18.55
C GLN A 269 -7.60 -4.03 19.90
N ALA A 270 -8.39 -2.96 19.89
CA ALA A 270 -8.74 -2.21 21.09
C ALA A 270 -9.67 -2.99 22.02
N VAL A 271 -10.70 -3.69 21.51
CA VAL A 271 -11.68 -4.42 22.35
C VAL A 271 -11.06 -5.50 23.23
N MET A 272 -9.86 -5.97 22.89
CA MET A 272 -9.11 -6.96 23.68
C MET A 272 -8.66 -6.44 25.05
N THR A 273 -8.45 -5.12 25.19
CA THR A 273 -7.83 -4.53 26.40
C THR A 273 -8.46 -3.22 26.84
N ALA A 274 -9.23 -2.56 25.98
CA ALA A 274 -9.88 -1.29 26.27
C ALA A 274 -11.05 -1.47 27.24
N LYS A 275 -11.33 -0.41 28.01
CA LYS A 275 -12.53 -0.33 28.84
C LYS A 275 -13.77 -0.09 27.98
N SER A 276 -13.65 0.77 26.98
CA SER A 276 -14.70 1.00 25.97
C SER A 276 -14.06 1.44 24.66
N VAL A 277 -14.69 1.05 23.56
CA VAL A 277 -14.29 1.36 22.18
C VAL A 277 -15.48 2.02 21.51
N VAL A 278 -15.23 3.05 20.72
CA VAL A 278 -16.22 3.63 19.80
C VAL A 278 -15.66 3.54 18.40
N PHE A 279 -16.40 2.92 17.50
CA PHE A 279 -16.10 2.85 16.09
C PHE A 279 -17.00 3.82 15.32
N ALA A 280 -16.41 4.75 14.57
CA ALA A 280 -17.13 5.74 13.78
C ALA A 280 -16.83 5.57 12.29
N GLU A 281 -17.87 5.24 11.51
CA GLU A 281 -17.80 5.12 10.05
C GLU A 281 -19.10 5.63 9.42
N SER A 282 -18.98 6.62 8.55
CA SER A 282 -20.13 7.28 7.90
C SER A 282 -20.81 6.40 6.84
N ASP A 283 -20.08 5.45 6.26
CA ASP A 283 -20.62 4.53 5.26
C ASP A 283 -21.32 3.35 5.95
N GLU A 284 -22.63 3.25 5.77
CA GLU A 284 -23.46 2.23 6.41
C GLU A 284 -23.08 0.80 6.00
N SER A 285 -22.67 0.60 4.74
CA SER A 285 -22.27 -0.73 4.24
C SER A 285 -20.99 -1.23 4.92
N LEU A 286 -20.00 -0.35 5.05
CA LEU A 286 -18.75 -0.63 5.77
C LEU A 286 -19.01 -0.80 7.27
N LEU A 287 -19.87 0.02 7.86
CA LEU A 287 -20.24 -0.09 9.27
C LEU A 287 -20.90 -1.45 9.58
N ASN A 288 -21.81 -1.90 8.74
CA ASN A 288 -22.47 -3.20 8.88
C ASN A 288 -21.47 -4.36 8.72
N ARG A 289 -20.57 -4.29 7.74
CA ARG A 289 -19.48 -5.27 7.57
C ARG A 289 -18.59 -5.35 8.81
N VAL A 290 -18.27 -4.22 9.43
CA VAL A 290 -17.47 -4.17 10.66
C VAL A 290 -18.23 -4.75 11.85
N ARG A 291 -19.54 -4.50 11.97
CA ARG A 291 -20.37 -5.14 13.00
C ARG A 291 -20.37 -6.66 12.85
N GLU A 292 -20.52 -7.16 11.64
CA GLU A 292 -20.42 -8.60 11.35
C GLU A 292 -19.04 -9.15 11.73
N ASN A 293 -17.97 -8.41 11.43
CA ASN A 293 -16.60 -8.80 11.79
C ASN A 293 -16.38 -8.82 13.31
N LEU A 294 -16.87 -7.81 14.05
CA LEU A 294 -16.81 -7.76 15.51
C LEU A 294 -17.56 -8.94 16.14
N VAL A 295 -18.77 -9.24 15.65
CA VAL A 295 -19.57 -10.39 16.11
C VAL A 295 -18.89 -11.72 15.77
N ALA A 296 -18.26 -11.85 14.61
CA ALA A 296 -17.55 -13.06 14.23
C ALA A 296 -16.34 -13.35 15.15
N ASN A 297 -15.69 -12.32 15.69
CA ASN A 297 -14.55 -12.48 16.61
C ASN A 297 -14.96 -12.64 18.08
N HIS A 298 -16.03 -11.99 18.52
CA HIS A 298 -16.34 -11.79 19.94
C HIS A 298 -17.81 -12.04 20.32
N ALA A 299 -18.61 -12.57 19.39
CA ALA A 299 -20.07 -12.67 19.50
C ALA A 299 -20.74 -11.30 19.76
N SER A 300 -22.05 -11.29 19.99
CA SER A 300 -22.80 -10.07 20.29
C SER A 300 -22.38 -9.38 21.59
N ALA A 301 -21.68 -10.09 22.49
CA ALA A 301 -21.16 -9.53 23.74
C ALA A 301 -20.13 -8.41 23.52
N VAL A 302 -19.51 -8.33 22.33
CA VAL A 302 -18.59 -7.25 21.95
C VAL A 302 -19.20 -5.87 22.11
N PHE A 303 -20.51 -5.73 21.92
CA PHE A 303 -21.21 -4.45 22.00
C PHE A 303 -21.40 -3.95 23.45
N ASN A 304 -21.05 -4.76 24.45
CA ASN A 304 -20.91 -4.28 25.83
C ASN A 304 -19.66 -3.40 26.01
N THR A 305 -18.69 -3.52 25.10
CA THR A 305 -17.41 -2.80 25.14
C THR A 305 -17.21 -1.91 23.92
N CYS A 306 -17.80 -2.24 22.77
CA CYS A 306 -17.66 -1.49 21.52
C CYS A 306 -18.99 -0.89 21.07
N GLU A 307 -19.08 0.43 21.04
CA GLU A 307 -20.20 1.14 20.42
C GLU A 307 -19.87 1.43 18.95
N THR A 308 -20.88 1.41 18.08
CA THR A 308 -20.71 1.70 16.65
C THR A 308 -21.64 2.85 16.26
N THR A 309 -21.11 3.84 15.55
CA THR A 309 -21.89 5.01 15.11
C THR A 309 -21.63 5.32 13.64
N ASN A 310 -22.68 5.78 12.95
CA ASN A 310 -22.61 6.31 11.60
C ASN A 310 -22.45 7.84 11.55
N SER A 311 -22.39 8.50 12.71
CA SER A 311 -22.23 9.96 12.77
C SER A 311 -20.88 10.37 12.17
N PRO A 312 -20.84 11.43 11.34
CA PRO A 312 -19.58 11.97 10.87
C PRO A 312 -18.76 12.49 12.05
N ILE A 313 -17.43 12.47 11.89
CA ILE A 313 -16.50 12.81 12.98
C ILE A 313 -16.76 14.22 13.51
N GLU A 314 -17.12 15.13 12.61
CA GLU A 314 -17.43 16.53 12.91
C GLU A 314 -18.67 16.70 13.78
N GLU A 315 -19.57 15.70 13.82
CA GLU A 315 -20.81 15.74 14.59
C GLU A 315 -20.73 14.93 15.89
N LEU A 316 -19.65 14.17 16.11
CA LEU A 316 -19.49 13.36 17.32
C LEU A 316 -19.58 14.25 18.58
N SER A 317 -20.60 13.98 19.39
CA SER A 317 -20.79 14.55 20.72
C SER A 317 -20.55 13.44 21.74
N MET A 318 -19.35 13.40 22.29
CA MET A 318 -18.94 12.37 23.23
C MET A 318 -17.98 12.93 24.28
N ARG A 319 -17.90 12.25 25.42
CA ARG A 319 -16.88 12.54 26.44
C ARG A 319 -15.48 12.41 25.82
N GLN A 320 -14.52 13.18 26.31
CA GLN A 320 -13.10 13.07 25.94
C GLN A 320 -12.65 11.61 25.93
N GLN A 321 -11.94 11.20 24.89
CA GLN A 321 -11.38 9.87 24.71
C GLN A 321 -9.93 9.85 25.17
N ASP A 322 -9.52 8.73 25.78
CA ASP A 322 -8.16 8.60 26.30
C ASP A 322 -7.17 8.24 25.18
N VAL A 323 -7.64 7.50 24.17
CA VAL A 323 -6.92 7.18 22.93
C VAL A 323 -7.82 7.43 21.72
N VAL A 324 -7.33 8.14 20.71
CA VAL A 324 -8.02 8.35 19.43
C VAL A 324 -7.14 7.81 18.30
N PHE A 325 -7.64 6.84 17.54
CA PHE A 325 -7.03 6.31 16.33
C PHE A 325 -7.73 6.88 15.10
N LEU A 326 -6.95 7.51 14.21
CA LEU A 326 -7.43 8.18 13.00
C LEU A 326 -6.71 7.57 11.80
N GLU A 327 -7.47 6.96 10.89
CA GLU A 327 -6.93 6.48 9.61
C GLU A 327 -7.27 7.45 8.47
N HIS A 328 -6.33 7.65 7.55
CA HIS A 328 -6.54 8.51 6.39
C HIS A 328 -7.70 8.03 5.51
N ARG A 329 -8.40 8.98 4.91
CA ARG A 329 -9.41 8.73 3.88
C ARG A 329 -8.97 9.39 2.59
N PHE A 330 -8.87 8.60 1.52
CA PHE A 330 -8.30 9.03 0.25
C PHE A 330 -8.97 10.30 -0.29
N ASP A 331 -10.30 10.40 -0.17
CA ASP A 331 -11.09 11.48 -0.74
C ASP A 331 -11.21 12.72 0.17
N THR A 332 -11.41 12.52 1.49
CA THR A 332 -11.80 13.61 2.40
C THR A 332 -10.87 13.84 3.60
N LEU A 333 -9.84 13.01 3.78
CA LEU A 333 -8.86 13.14 4.87
C LEU A 333 -7.48 12.68 4.40
N SER A 334 -6.92 13.41 3.45
CA SER A 334 -5.65 13.07 2.79
C SER A 334 -4.69 14.27 2.67
N SER A 335 -5.20 15.51 2.68
CA SER A 335 -4.39 16.73 2.64
C SER A 335 -4.05 17.29 4.04
N PRO A 336 -2.99 18.12 4.18
CA PRO A 336 -2.66 18.77 5.44
C PRO A 336 -3.78 19.66 6.00
N GLU A 337 -4.52 20.35 5.12
CA GLU A 337 -5.61 21.26 5.49
C GLU A 337 -6.82 20.49 6.05
N GLN A 338 -7.19 19.37 5.43
CA GLN A 338 -8.25 18.49 5.92
C GLN A 338 -7.90 17.95 7.31
N TRP A 339 -6.65 17.49 7.49
CA TRP A 339 -6.15 17.05 8.79
C TRP A 339 -6.17 18.17 9.85
N GLN A 340 -5.78 19.39 9.46
CA GLN A 340 -5.83 20.53 10.37
C GLN A 340 -7.26 20.84 10.82
N ASN A 341 -8.21 20.88 9.89
CA ASN A 341 -9.61 21.17 10.19
C ASN A 341 -10.20 20.10 11.11
N LEU A 342 -9.94 18.82 10.83
CA LEU A 342 -10.36 17.72 11.69
C LEU A 342 -9.81 17.86 13.11
N LEU A 343 -8.50 18.12 13.25
CA LEU A 343 -7.86 18.26 14.57
C LEU A 343 -8.42 19.45 15.36
N LYS A 344 -8.69 20.58 14.68
CA LYS A 344 -9.35 21.74 15.30
C LYS A 344 -10.72 21.38 15.85
N VAL A 345 -11.55 20.70 15.06
CA VAL A 345 -12.88 20.27 15.49
C VAL A 345 -12.81 19.30 16.67
N MET A 346 -11.88 18.34 16.65
CA MET A 346 -11.70 17.37 17.73
C MET A 346 -11.26 18.01 19.05
N LEU A 347 -10.34 18.98 19.01
CA LEU A 347 -9.92 19.72 20.20
C LEU A 347 -11.02 20.67 20.70
N PHE A 348 -11.68 21.41 19.80
CA PHE A 348 -12.76 22.33 20.14
C PHE A 348 -13.94 21.63 20.81
N ARG A 349 -14.32 20.45 20.30
CA ARG A 349 -15.41 19.65 20.88
C ARG A 349 -14.98 18.81 22.10
N GLY A 350 -13.71 18.87 22.48
CA GLY A 350 -13.18 18.11 23.62
C GLY A 350 -13.17 16.60 23.42
N VAL A 351 -13.14 16.12 22.17
CA VAL A 351 -13.00 14.67 21.86
C VAL A 351 -11.63 14.17 22.30
N CYS A 352 -10.59 14.99 22.13
CA CYS A 352 -9.28 14.78 22.74
C CYS A 352 -8.83 16.06 23.44
N GLY A 353 -7.96 15.91 24.44
CA GLY A 353 -7.46 17.03 25.24
C GLY A 353 -6.21 16.64 26.01
N LYS A 354 -5.92 17.36 27.10
CA LYS A 354 -4.79 17.03 27.99
C LYS A 354 -4.84 15.56 28.42
N GLY A 355 -3.72 14.86 28.23
CA GLY A 355 -3.56 13.46 28.60
C GLY A 355 -4.07 12.45 27.57
N SER A 356 -4.71 12.90 26.49
CA SER A 356 -5.14 12.01 25.40
C SER A 356 -3.97 11.61 24.50
N ILE A 357 -4.01 10.37 24.01
CA ILE A 357 -3.10 9.85 22.99
C ILE A 357 -3.80 9.93 21.64
N VAL A 358 -3.18 10.54 20.63
CA VAL A 358 -3.69 10.59 19.27
C VAL A 358 -2.76 9.79 18.35
N VAL A 359 -3.30 8.72 17.77
CA VAL A 359 -2.62 7.85 16.83
C VAL A 359 -3.15 8.15 15.43
N VAL A 360 -2.26 8.51 14.51
CA VAL A 360 -2.59 8.80 13.12
C VAL A 360 -1.93 7.79 12.20
N ALA A 361 -2.69 7.22 11.28
CA ALA A 361 -2.21 6.39 10.18
C ALA A 361 -2.42 7.15 8.86
N GLN A 362 -1.33 7.55 8.21
CA GLN A 362 -1.34 8.41 7.03
C GLN A 362 -0.57 7.77 5.87
N GLU A 363 -1.02 8.07 4.66
CA GLU A 363 -0.44 7.56 3.42
C GLU A 363 -0.18 8.72 2.45
N VAL A 364 1.05 8.86 1.97
CA VAL A 364 1.40 9.83 0.91
C VAL A 364 1.04 9.30 -0.48
N ALA A 365 0.87 7.99 -0.59
CA ALA A 365 0.44 7.30 -1.79
C ALA A 365 -0.51 6.16 -1.39
N LEU A 366 -1.53 5.92 -2.21
CA LEU A 366 -2.54 4.89 -1.95
C LEU A 366 -1.89 3.54 -1.66
N LEU A 367 -2.17 2.97 -0.49
CA LEU A 367 -1.62 1.68 -0.05
C LEU A 367 -0.08 1.63 -0.07
N GLY A 368 0.58 2.79 0.01
CA GLY A 368 2.03 2.94 -0.08
C GLY A 368 2.63 2.78 -1.49
N MET A 369 1.82 2.82 -2.55
CA MET A 369 2.24 2.63 -3.94
C MET A 369 2.55 3.97 -4.61
N HIS A 370 3.82 4.40 -4.60
CA HIS A 370 4.22 5.74 -5.06
C HIS A 370 3.95 6.04 -6.53
N ASP A 371 3.89 5.02 -7.38
CA ASP A 371 3.67 5.16 -8.82
C ASP A 371 2.23 4.80 -9.23
N TYR A 372 1.33 4.61 -8.27
CA TYR A 372 -0.07 4.36 -8.56
C TYR A 372 -0.77 5.62 -9.07
N VAL A 373 -1.42 5.49 -10.22
CA VAL A 373 -2.28 6.52 -10.81
C VAL A 373 -3.67 5.92 -10.97
N ALA A 374 -4.68 6.52 -10.32
CA ALA A 374 -6.05 6.02 -10.41
C ALA A 374 -6.58 6.12 -11.85
N SER A 375 -7.28 5.07 -12.29
CA SER A 375 -7.99 5.05 -13.56
C SER A 375 -9.16 6.03 -13.53
N GLY A 376 -9.11 7.07 -14.37
CA GLY A 376 -10.09 8.16 -14.38
C GLY A 376 -9.58 9.39 -13.64
N GLY A 377 -9.18 10.41 -14.42
CA GLY A 377 -8.61 11.68 -13.94
C GLY A 377 -9.59 12.56 -13.18
N GLY A 378 -10.06 12.07 -12.03
CA GLY A 378 -10.81 12.85 -11.05
C GLY A 378 -9.89 13.64 -10.10
N VAL A 379 -10.51 14.53 -9.33
CA VAL A 379 -9.93 15.45 -8.33
C VAL A 379 -8.90 14.78 -7.39
N ALA A 380 -8.97 13.46 -7.18
CA ALA A 380 -8.01 12.71 -6.38
C ALA A 380 -6.54 12.77 -6.85
N ALA A 381 -6.30 13.02 -8.14
CA ALA A 381 -4.95 13.14 -8.71
C ALA A 381 -4.26 14.48 -8.41
N SER A 382 -5.00 15.52 -7.97
CA SER A 382 -4.46 16.85 -7.66
C SER A 382 -4.26 17.10 -6.17
N VAL A 383 -4.70 16.20 -5.28
CA VAL A 383 -4.58 16.39 -3.84
C VAL A 383 -3.16 16.09 -3.39
N VAL A 384 -2.44 17.15 -3.02
CA VAL A 384 -1.14 17.03 -2.32
C VAL A 384 -1.37 16.32 -0.99
N ARG A 385 -0.82 15.12 -0.87
CA ARG A 385 -0.93 14.30 0.33
C ARG A 385 0.02 14.78 1.39
N ALA A 386 -0.45 14.79 2.64
CA ALA A 386 0.37 15.27 3.74
C ALA A 386 1.59 14.36 3.95
N THR A 387 2.78 14.91 3.72
CA THR A 387 4.07 14.31 4.06
C THR A 387 4.25 14.21 5.57
N ARG A 388 5.24 13.42 6.01
CA ARG A 388 5.49 13.23 7.45
C ARG A 388 5.81 14.56 8.16
N SER A 389 6.46 15.49 7.46
CA SER A 389 6.87 16.79 8.00
C SER A 389 5.69 17.74 8.10
N GLU A 390 4.83 17.78 7.08
CA GLU A 390 3.62 18.59 7.08
C GLU A 390 2.67 18.13 8.18
N MET A 391 2.48 16.83 8.35
CA MET A 391 1.67 16.30 9.46
C MET A 391 2.22 16.72 10.82
N PHE A 392 3.52 16.60 11.04
CA PHE A 392 4.14 17.04 12.30
C PHE A 392 3.92 18.54 12.55
N ASN A 393 4.05 19.37 11.51
CA ASN A 393 3.81 20.80 11.58
C ASN A 393 2.33 21.14 11.86
N VAL A 394 1.39 20.44 11.22
CA VAL A 394 -0.06 20.58 11.47
C VAL A 394 -0.37 20.28 12.93
N PHE A 395 0.13 19.16 13.47
CA PHE A 395 -0.07 18.81 14.88
C PHE A 395 0.50 19.86 15.84
N ASN A 396 1.73 20.32 15.61
CA ASN A 396 2.34 21.34 16.45
C ASN A 396 1.56 22.66 16.42
N ARG A 397 1.17 23.11 15.22
CA ARG A 397 0.39 24.35 15.06
C ARG A 397 -0.96 24.26 15.77
N VAL A 398 -1.73 23.21 15.48
CA VAL A 398 -3.10 23.08 16.00
C VAL A 398 -3.09 22.90 17.51
N THR A 399 -2.16 22.12 18.07
CA THR A 399 -2.07 21.96 19.51
C THR A 399 -1.63 23.23 20.21
N ALA A 400 -0.67 23.98 19.65
CA ALA A 400 -0.25 25.28 20.19
C ALA A 400 -1.39 26.30 20.20
N GLU A 401 -2.21 26.36 19.14
CA GLU A 401 -3.42 27.21 19.08
C GLU A 401 -4.42 26.90 20.22
N HIS A 402 -4.35 25.71 20.82
CA HIS A 402 -5.21 25.26 21.92
C HIS A 402 -4.48 25.19 23.28
N GLY A 403 -3.30 25.80 23.41
CA GLY A 403 -2.52 25.79 24.66
C GLY A 403 -1.99 24.40 25.06
N LEU A 404 -1.87 23.49 24.09
CA LEU A 404 -1.37 22.14 24.27
C LEU A 404 -0.04 21.96 23.54
N ARG A 405 0.72 20.95 23.94
CA ARG A 405 1.92 20.48 23.27
C ARG A 405 1.73 19.03 22.85
N ALA A 406 1.91 18.73 21.56
CA ALA A 406 2.02 17.37 21.08
C ALA A 406 3.43 16.82 21.28
N ARG A 407 3.59 15.80 22.13
CA ARG A 407 4.84 15.05 22.27
C ARG A 407 4.75 13.74 21.51
N LEU A 408 5.69 13.50 20.61
CA LEU A 408 5.75 12.24 19.88
C LEU A 408 6.17 11.09 20.82
N LEU A 409 5.27 10.12 21.05
CA LEU A 409 5.56 8.90 21.81
C LEU A 409 6.21 7.83 20.95
N ARG A 410 5.68 7.63 19.74
CA ARG A 410 6.14 6.57 18.83
C ARG A 410 5.92 6.96 17.39
N PHE A 411 6.86 6.59 16.54
CA PHE A 411 6.77 6.75 15.09
C PHE A 411 6.97 5.39 14.41
N PHE A 412 6.16 5.13 13.40
CA PHE A 412 6.31 4.00 12.50
C PHE A 412 6.35 4.53 11.06
N GLY A 413 7.49 4.37 10.41
CA GLY A 413 7.64 4.61 8.98
C GLY A 413 7.70 3.27 8.22
N PRO A 414 8.67 3.09 7.31
CA PRO A 414 8.77 1.88 6.50
C PRO A 414 8.99 0.64 7.38
N SER A 415 8.41 -0.48 6.96
CA SER A 415 8.48 -1.77 7.62
C SER A 415 9.02 -2.84 6.67
N ILE A 416 9.22 -4.07 7.16
CA ILE A 416 9.78 -5.16 6.36
C ILE A 416 8.91 -5.54 5.14
N ASP A 417 7.59 -5.40 5.27
CA ASP A 417 6.58 -5.58 4.23
C ASP A 417 6.44 -4.34 3.31
N TYR A 418 6.97 -3.19 3.71
CA TYR A 418 6.96 -1.94 2.94
C TYR A 418 8.36 -1.33 2.87
N PRO A 419 9.34 -2.01 2.26
CA PRO A 419 10.68 -1.46 2.12
C PRO A 419 10.65 -0.23 1.20
N THR A 420 11.52 0.73 1.49
CA THR A 420 11.75 1.91 0.66
C THR A 420 13.25 2.07 0.39
N LEU A 421 13.58 2.80 -0.68
CA LEU A 421 14.95 3.22 -0.93
C LEU A 421 15.36 4.30 0.08
N PRO A 422 16.65 4.37 0.49
CA PRO A 422 17.11 5.38 1.45
C PRO A 422 16.83 6.84 1.04
N ALA A 423 16.72 7.11 -0.25
CA ALA A 423 16.49 8.44 -0.80
C ALA A 423 15.00 8.79 -0.98
N VAL A 424 14.10 7.82 -0.86
CA VAL A 424 12.66 7.98 -1.13
C VAL A 424 11.89 7.96 0.20
N GLU A 425 11.02 8.95 0.41
CA GLU A 425 10.15 8.97 1.59
C GLU A 425 9.21 7.76 1.57
N ALA A 426 8.86 7.22 2.74
CA ALA A 426 7.98 6.06 2.81
C ALA A 426 6.54 6.40 2.38
N GLY A 427 5.90 5.48 1.66
CA GLY A 427 4.53 5.62 1.15
C GLY A 427 3.45 5.67 2.24
N SER A 428 3.74 5.11 3.41
CA SER A 428 2.83 5.07 4.55
C SER A 428 3.61 5.28 5.84
N TYR A 429 2.99 5.95 6.81
CA TYR A 429 3.57 6.16 8.12
C TYR A 429 2.49 6.37 9.18
N SER A 430 2.90 6.29 10.45
CA SER A 430 2.05 6.54 11.59
C SER A 430 2.79 7.24 12.72
N TYR A 431 2.08 8.15 13.38
CA TYR A 431 2.53 8.84 14.59
C TYR A 431 1.58 8.53 15.75
N ALA A 432 2.14 8.27 16.93
CA ALA A 432 1.41 8.27 18.18
C ALA A 432 1.89 9.47 19.02
N PHE A 433 1.03 10.48 19.16
CA PHE A 433 1.28 11.68 19.95
C PHE A 433 0.59 11.59 21.31
N LEU A 434 1.22 12.16 22.34
CA LEU A 434 0.59 12.48 23.62
C LEU A 434 0.36 13.99 23.69
N LEU A 435 -0.86 14.40 24.04
CA LEU A 435 -1.19 15.80 24.23
C LEU A 435 -0.97 16.20 25.70
N GLU A 436 -0.06 17.14 25.94
CA GLU A 436 0.27 17.67 27.27
C GLU A 436 -0.06 19.17 27.32
N LEU A 437 -0.18 19.77 28.51
CA LEU A 437 -0.29 21.24 28.59
C LEU A 437 1.00 21.87 28.10
N ALA A 438 0.90 22.91 27.27
CA ALA A 438 2.04 23.77 27.00
C ALA A 438 2.32 24.62 28.24
N SER A 439 3.60 24.74 28.60
CA SER A 439 4.08 25.61 29.67
C SER A 439 4.06 27.08 29.27
#